data_AF-A0A0C9SUZ6-F1
#
_entry.id   AF-A0A0C9SUZ6-F1
#
_cell.length_a   1.000
_cell.length_b   1.000
_cell.length_c   1.000
_cell.angle_alpha   90.00
_cell.angle_beta   90.00
_cell.angle_gamma   90.00
#
_symmetry.space_group_name_H-M   'P 1'
#
loop_
_entity.id
_entity.type
_entity.pdbx_description
1 polymer ?
#
loop_
_entity_poly.entity_id
_entity_poly.type
_entity_poly.pdbx_seq_one_letter_code
_entity_poly.pdbx_strand_id
1 'polypeptide(L)'
;MVWSTTTGERLAAPFIGHTYTVYCVQLSLDKIASCDYRDLRIWHSHIGELLIPPIQVKARSLAWTPNGQQLIAGCFDGSIKLFDASTATTTGSLIAEWKGHTNVIYSIAVSRNGKFLASGSDDNTVRLWDTATQQQIGPNGLQHDGYVTSVAISPDGCHLASGGSDEKVRIWSLQHIFAKSLDGNTPKNAVRSICLQYTKLY
;
A
#
# COMPACT_ATOMS: atom_id res chain seq x y z
N MET A 1 -2.91 -19.12 -6.99
CA MET A 1 -3.84 -19.69 -8.00
C MET A 1 -4.81 -18.59 -8.40
N VAL A 2 -5.37 -18.65 -9.61
CA VAL A 2 -6.47 -17.78 -10.04
C VAL A 2 -7.72 -18.63 -10.21
N TRP A 3 -8.85 -18.16 -9.69
CA TRP A 3 -10.14 -18.85 -9.75
C TRP A 3 -11.18 -17.97 -10.43
N SER A 4 -12.03 -18.59 -11.23
CA SER A 4 -13.22 -17.95 -11.80
C SER A 4 -14.27 -17.78 -10.72
N THR A 5 -14.75 -16.55 -10.52
CA THR A 5 -15.87 -16.28 -9.60
C THR A 5 -17.21 -16.77 -10.15
N THR A 6 -17.33 -16.94 -11.47
CA THR A 6 -18.56 -17.39 -12.13
C THR A 6 -18.67 -18.91 -12.16
N THR A 7 -17.58 -19.60 -12.51
CA THR A 7 -17.59 -21.06 -12.72
C THR A 7 -17.00 -21.84 -11.55
N GLY A 8 -16.25 -21.18 -10.65
CA GLY A 8 -15.49 -21.85 -9.60
C GLY A 8 -14.29 -22.64 -10.12
N GLU A 9 -14.01 -22.60 -11.42
CA GLU A 9 -12.90 -23.31 -12.03
C GLU A 9 -11.59 -22.55 -11.85
N ARG A 10 -10.50 -23.32 -11.81
CA ARG A 10 -9.15 -22.76 -11.74
C ARG A 10 -8.74 -22.24 -13.12
N LEU A 11 -8.49 -20.94 -13.23
CA LEU A 11 -8.10 -20.27 -14.48
C LEU A 11 -6.60 -20.35 -14.77
N ALA A 12 -5.77 -20.36 -13.72
CA ALA A 12 -4.32 -20.45 -13.86
C ALA A 12 -3.72 -21.41 -12.82
N ALA A 13 -2.62 -22.06 -13.21
CA ALA A 13 -1.83 -22.94 -12.37
C ALA A 13 -1.38 -22.24 -11.06
N PRO A 14 -1.02 -22.99 -10.00
CA PRO A 14 -0.47 -22.39 -8.80
C PRO A 14 0.82 -21.61 -9.11
N PHE A 15 0.88 -20.36 -8.65
CA PHE A 15 2.11 -19.56 -8.62
C PHE A 15 3.01 -20.16 -7.53
N ILE A 16 3.96 -21.00 -7.93
CA ILE A 16 4.82 -21.75 -7.00
C ILE A 16 6.16 -21.03 -6.84
N GLY A 17 6.63 -20.95 -5.60
CA GLY A 17 8.04 -20.67 -5.31
C GLY A 17 8.29 -19.81 -4.08
N HIS A 18 7.27 -19.16 -3.50
CA HIS A 18 7.39 -18.59 -2.16
C HIS A 18 7.71 -19.69 -1.15
N THR A 19 8.60 -19.37 -0.21
CA THR A 19 9.11 -20.32 0.79
C THR A 19 8.62 -20.00 2.20
N TYR A 20 7.98 -18.84 2.35
CA TYR A 20 7.33 -18.38 3.56
C TYR A 20 5.85 -18.09 3.28
N THR A 21 5.11 -17.77 4.35
CA THR A 21 3.74 -17.29 4.23
C THR A 21 3.67 -16.10 3.28
N VAL A 22 2.82 -16.20 2.26
CA VAL A 22 2.53 -15.08 1.37
C VAL A 22 1.72 -14.04 2.15
N TYR A 23 2.26 -12.84 2.24
CA TYR A 23 1.71 -11.77 3.06
C TYR A 23 0.75 -10.87 2.29
N CYS A 24 1.05 -10.61 1.02
CA CYS A 24 0.24 -9.75 0.17
C CYS A 24 0.24 -10.30 -1.25
N VAL A 25 -0.87 -10.11 -1.94
CA VAL A 25 -1.03 -10.33 -3.38
C VAL A 25 -1.75 -9.13 -3.96
N GLN A 26 -1.31 -8.66 -5.13
CA GLN A 26 -1.92 -7.55 -5.86
C GLN A 26 -2.01 -7.89 -7.35
N LEU A 27 -3.12 -7.50 -7.97
CA LEU A 27 -3.38 -7.71 -9.38
C LEU A 27 -3.22 -6.39 -10.14
N SER A 28 -2.53 -6.44 -11.27
CA SER A 28 -2.54 -5.45 -12.34
C SER A 28 -3.20 -6.08 -13.58
N LEU A 29 -3.37 -5.32 -14.66
CA LEU A 29 -4.06 -5.76 -15.87
C LEU A 29 -3.50 -7.09 -16.43
N ASP A 30 -2.18 -7.21 -16.49
CA ASP A 30 -1.46 -8.35 -17.06
C ASP A 30 -0.53 -9.06 -16.07
N LYS A 31 -0.30 -8.47 -14.89
CA LYS A 31 0.67 -8.95 -13.89
C LYS A 31 0.02 -9.24 -12.55
N ILE A 32 0.57 -10.21 -11.83
CA ILE A 32 0.31 -10.40 -10.40
C ILE A 32 1.60 -10.09 -9.66
N ALA A 33 1.52 -9.41 -8.53
CA ALA A 33 2.62 -9.27 -7.59
C ALA A 33 2.27 -9.99 -6.29
N SER A 34 3.26 -10.66 -5.70
CA SER A 34 3.12 -11.26 -4.38
C SER A 34 4.41 -11.11 -3.59
N CYS A 35 4.32 -11.06 -2.27
CA CYS A 35 5.49 -11.04 -1.40
C CYS A 35 5.35 -11.99 -0.22
N ASP A 36 6.48 -12.54 0.19
CA ASP A 36 6.64 -13.26 1.45
C ASP A 36 7.69 -12.56 2.33
N TYR A 37 8.13 -13.22 3.41
CA TYR A 37 9.14 -12.66 4.32
C TYR A 37 10.50 -12.36 3.67
N ARG A 38 10.83 -13.01 2.55
CA ARG A 38 12.15 -12.98 1.93
C ARG A 38 12.14 -12.22 0.61
N ASP A 39 11.16 -12.49 -0.24
CA ASP A 39 11.16 -11.99 -1.61
C ASP A 39 9.80 -11.47 -2.07
N LEU A 40 9.89 -10.60 -3.06
CA LEU A 40 8.78 -10.15 -3.88
C LEU A 40 8.90 -10.82 -5.26
N ARG A 41 7.76 -11.23 -5.80
CA ARG A 41 7.65 -11.89 -7.11
C ARG A 41 6.62 -11.18 -7.98
N ILE A 42 6.94 -11.08 -9.25
CA ILE A 42 6.03 -10.57 -10.29
C ILE A 42 5.79 -11.72 -11.27
N TRP A 43 4.53 -11.97 -11.59
CA TRP A 43 4.07 -13.09 -12.38
C TRP A 43 3.26 -12.61 -13.57
N HIS A 44 3.30 -13.37 -14.66
CA HIS A 44 2.29 -13.28 -15.71
C HIS A 44 0.95 -13.79 -15.16
N SER A 45 -0.08 -12.94 -15.19
CA SER A 45 -1.38 -13.25 -14.60
C SER A 45 -2.08 -14.47 -15.21
N HIS A 46 -1.88 -14.70 -16.51
CA HIS A 46 -2.56 -15.75 -17.28
C HIS A 46 -1.78 -17.07 -17.38
N ILE A 47 -0.44 -17.04 -17.43
CA ILE A 47 0.39 -18.26 -17.52
C ILE A 47 0.77 -18.81 -16.14
N GLY A 48 0.97 -17.95 -15.14
CA GLY A 48 1.46 -18.39 -13.83
C GLY A 48 2.98 -18.42 -13.68
N GLU A 49 3.72 -17.99 -14.71
CA GLU A 49 5.18 -17.94 -14.71
C GLU A 49 5.71 -16.63 -14.13
N LEU A 50 6.93 -16.68 -13.58
CA LEU A 50 7.65 -15.48 -13.13
C LEU A 50 8.04 -14.60 -14.32
N LEU A 51 7.74 -13.31 -14.21
CA LEU A 51 8.17 -12.31 -15.18
C LEU A 51 9.68 -12.05 -15.10
N ILE A 52 10.22 -12.10 -13.87
CA ILE A 52 11.63 -11.86 -13.54
C ILE A 52 12.06 -12.72 -12.34
N PRO A 53 13.38 -12.90 -12.11
CA PRO A 53 13.88 -13.51 -10.88
C PRO A 53 13.34 -12.82 -9.62
N PRO A 54 13.13 -13.55 -8.50
CA PRO A 54 12.60 -12.97 -7.27
C PRO A 54 13.44 -11.82 -6.73
N ILE A 55 12.80 -10.70 -6.42
CA ILE A 55 13.44 -9.52 -5.86
C ILE A 55 13.61 -9.74 -4.36
N GLN A 56 14.85 -9.73 -3.87
CA GLN A 56 15.13 -9.88 -2.44
C GLN A 56 14.76 -8.59 -1.70
N VAL A 57 13.54 -8.55 -1.18
CA VAL A 57 13.03 -7.44 -0.38
C VAL A 57 12.08 -8.01 0.67
N LYS A 58 12.28 -7.62 1.94
CA LYS A 58 11.38 -7.99 3.03
C LYS A 58 10.16 -7.08 3.01
N ALA A 59 9.17 -7.42 2.19
CA ALA A 59 7.95 -6.67 2.02
C ALA A 59 6.77 -7.34 2.75
N ARG A 60 5.89 -6.52 3.33
CA ARG A 60 4.67 -6.97 4.01
C ARG A 60 3.41 -6.60 3.23
N SER A 61 3.41 -5.48 2.53
CA SER A 61 2.29 -5.00 1.71
C SER A 61 2.76 -4.53 0.35
N LEU A 62 1.91 -4.67 -0.67
CA LEU A 62 2.19 -4.26 -2.05
C LEU A 62 1.07 -3.37 -2.60
N ALA A 63 1.39 -2.50 -3.56
CA ALA A 63 0.41 -1.78 -4.36
C ALA A 63 0.97 -1.46 -5.75
N TRP A 64 0.15 -1.62 -6.80
CA TRP A 64 0.49 -1.16 -8.14
C TRP A 64 0.21 0.33 -8.29
N THR A 65 1.02 1.03 -9.08
CA THR A 65 0.62 2.33 -9.61
C THR A 65 -0.56 2.16 -10.58
N PRO A 66 -1.43 3.18 -10.75
CA PRO A 66 -2.64 3.04 -11.57
C PRO A 66 -2.38 2.68 -13.04
N ASN A 67 -1.20 3.03 -13.57
CA ASN A 67 -0.78 2.66 -14.92
C ASN A 67 -0.22 1.23 -15.03
N GLY A 68 -0.09 0.48 -13.93
CA GLY A 68 0.42 -0.89 -13.89
C GLY A 68 1.91 -1.04 -14.20
N GLN A 69 2.65 0.08 -14.24
CA GLN A 69 4.06 0.12 -14.65
C GLN A 69 5.04 0.10 -13.48
N GLN A 70 4.59 0.38 -12.27
CA GLN A 70 5.45 0.41 -11.09
C GLN A 70 4.78 -0.32 -9.93
N LEU A 71 5.61 -0.95 -9.10
CA LEU A 71 5.18 -1.69 -7.93
C LEU A 71 5.75 -1.05 -6.67
N ILE A 72 4.89 -0.76 -5.72
CA ILE A 72 5.24 -0.16 -4.43
C ILE A 72 5.19 -1.26 -3.37
N ALA A 73 6.23 -1.35 -2.56
CA ALA A 73 6.35 -2.28 -1.45
C ALA A 73 6.49 -1.53 -0.12
N GLY A 74 5.66 -1.93 0.85
CA GLY A 74 5.79 -1.53 2.26
C GLY A 74 6.63 -2.56 2.97
N CYS A 75 7.78 -2.14 3.48
CA CYS A 75 8.82 -3.05 3.96
C CYS A 75 8.75 -3.25 5.48
N PHE A 76 9.41 -4.32 5.93
CA PHE A 76 9.57 -4.63 7.35
C PHE A 76 10.43 -3.61 8.11
N ASP A 77 11.32 -2.91 7.42
CA ASP A 77 12.21 -1.89 8.00
C ASP A 77 11.56 -0.49 8.07
N GLY A 78 10.27 -0.36 7.72
CA GLY A 78 9.57 0.93 7.67
C GLY A 78 9.83 1.75 6.40
N SER A 79 10.59 1.23 5.44
CA SER A 79 10.77 1.89 4.15
C SER A 79 9.65 1.56 3.16
N ILE A 80 9.32 2.52 2.29
CA ILE A 80 8.53 2.27 1.10
C ILE A 80 9.48 2.20 -0.08
N LYS A 81 9.42 1.13 -0.87
CA LYS A 81 10.28 0.93 -2.04
C LYS A 81 9.46 0.88 -3.32
N LEU A 82 9.87 1.64 -4.33
CA LEU A 82 9.25 1.69 -5.65
C LEU A 82 10.11 0.92 -6.65
N PHE A 83 9.53 -0.05 -7.34
CA PHE A 83 10.20 -0.87 -8.35
C PHE A 83 9.63 -0.62 -9.74
N ASP A 84 10.49 -0.67 -10.75
CA ASP A 84 10.06 -0.71 -12.14
C ASP A 84 9.41 -2.06 -12.46
N ALA A 85 8.28 -2.01 -13.15
CA ALA A 85 7.55 -3.18 -13.64
C ALA A 85 6.97 -2.92 -15.03
N SER A 86 7.59 -1.99 -15.77
CA SER A 86 7.08 -1.43 -17.01
C SER A 86 7.62 -2.18 -18.24
N THR A 87 8.91 -2.55 -18.24
CA THR A 87 9.59 -3.10 -19.44
C THR A 87 10.64 -4.17 -19.11
N ALA A 88 10.82 -5.12 -20.03
CA ALA A 88 11.62 -6.33 -19.82
C ALA A 88 13.09 -6.11 -19.44
N THR A 89 13.69 -4.95 -19.77
CA THR A 89 15.11 -4.69 -19.48
C THR A 89 15.35 -4.09 -18.11
N THR A 90 14.38 -3.37 -17.54
CA THR A 90 14.51 -2.69 -16.24
C THR A 90 13.59 -3.26 -15.16
N THR A 91 12.67 -4.17 -15.50
CA THR A 91 11.72 -4.76 -14.56
C THR A 91 12.45 -5.35 -13.35
N GLY A 92 12.03 -4.96 -12.17
CA GLY A 92 12.61 -5.35 -10.88
C GLY A 92 13.66 -4.39 -10.34
N SER A 93 14.05 -3.35 -11.09
CA SER A 93 14.98 -2.33 -10.59
C SER A 93 14.33 -1.45 -9.54
N LEU A 94 15.06 -1.14 -8.46
CA LEU A 94 14.64 -0.17 -7.46
C LEU A 94 14.75 1.25 -8.05
N ILE A 95 13.64 1.97 -8.09
CA ILE A 95 13.54 3.35 -8.58
C ILE A 95 13.75 4.34 -7.43
N ALA A 96 13.11 4.08 -6.28
CA ALA A 96 13.10 5.02 -5.16
C ALA A 96 12.87 4.31 -3.82
N GLU A 97 13.31 4.95 -2.74
CA GLU A 97 13.10 4.50 -1.35
C GLU A 97 12.66 5.69 -0.49
N TRP A 98 11.51 5.58 0.16
CA TRP A 98 10.94 6.62 1.01
C TRP A 98 11.07 6.18 2.47
N LYS A 99 11.64 7.06 3.29
CA LYS A 99 11.92 6.80 4.71
C LYS A 99 11.04 7.68 5.58
N GLY A 100 10.49 7.10 6.64
CA GLY A 100 9.76 7.86 7.64
C GLY A 100 9.12 6.98 8.70
N HIS A 101 8.48 5.87 8.31
CA HIS A 101 8.05 4.88 9.30
C HIS A 101 9.27 4.27 9.98
N THR A 102 9.14 4.00 11.28
CA THR A 102 10.24 3.44 12.09
C THR A 102 10.11 1.93 12.29
N ASN A 103 9.04 1.32 11.75
CA ASN A 103 8.72 -0.08 11.93
C ASN A 103 7.87 -0.62 10.76
N VAL A 104 7.57 -1.92 10.75
CA VAL A 104 6.89 -2.66 9.67
C VAL A 104 5.70 -1.90 9.11
N ILE A 105 5.61 -1.78 7.78
CA ILE A 105 4.43 -1.24 7.09
C ILE A 105 3.48 -2.39 6.79
N TYR A 106 2.34 -2.47 7.47
CA TYR A 106 1.36 -3.54 7.28
C TYR A 106 0.48 -3.34 6.05
N SER A 107 0.25 -2.09 5.64
CA SER A 107 -0.70 -1.78 4.58
C SER A 107 -0.28 -0.52 3.82
N ILE A 108 -0.45 -0.56 2.49
CA ILE A 108 -0.27 0.57 1.58
C ILE A 108 -1.50 0.66 0.67
N ALA A 109 -1.94 1.89 0.40
CA ALA A 109 -2.97 2.19 -0.59
C ALA A 109 -2.52 3.37 -1.46
N VAL A 110 -2.56 3.21 -2.78
CA VAL A 110 -2.23 4.25 -3.77
C VAL A 110 -3.51 4.94 -4.23
N SER A 111 -3.49 6.26 -4.36
CA SER A 111 -4.63 7.01 -4.89
C SER A 111 -4.90 6.63 -6.35
N ARG A 112 -6.16 6.71 -6.78
CA ARG A 112 -6.55 6.35 -8.16
C ARG A 112 -5.85 7.19 -9.23
N ASN A 113 -5.52 8.45 -8.90
CA ASN A 113 -4.75 9.34 -9.76
C ASN A 113 -3.23 9.17 -9.64
N GLY A 114 -2.76 8.30 -8.74
CA GLY A 114 -1.35 7.97 -8.53
C GLY A 114 -0.53 9.08 -7.87
N LYS A 115 -1.13 10.21 -7.50
CA LYS A 115 -0.42 11.39 -6.98
C LYS A 115 0.01 11.26 -5.51
N PHE A 116 -0.68 10.43 -4.75
CA PHE A 116 -0.33 10.18 -3.36
C PHE A 116 -0.60 8.74 -2.97
N LEU A 117 -0.02 8.31 -1.87
CA LEU A 117 -0.39 7.06 -1.23
C LEU A 117 -0.46 7.21 0.29
N ALA A 118 -1.16 6.29 0.93
CA ALA A 118 -1.21 6.13 2.38
C ALA A 118 -0.49 4.85 2.80
N SER A 119 0.14 4.88 3.97
CA SER A 119 0.76 3.71 4.61
C SER A 119 0.36 3.62 6.07
N GLY A 120 0.10 2.41 6.55
CA GLY A 120 -0.16 2.10 7.96
C GLY A 120 0.92 1.17 8.53
N SER A 121 1.43 1.47 9.72
CA SER A 121 2.60 0.81 10.30
C SER A 121 2.43 0.37 11.75
N ASP A 122 3.29 -0.55 12.15
CA ASP A 122 3.58 -0.98 13.53
C ASP A 122 4.12 0.15 14.42
N ASP A 123 4.50 1.30 13.83
CA ASP A 123 4.85 2.52 14.58
C ASP A 123 3.64 3.34 15.06
N ASN A 124 2.44 2.76 14.96
CA ASN A 124 1.14 3.33 15.33
C ASN A 124 0.70 4.53 14.48
N THR A 125 1.37 4.79 13.35
CA THR A 125 1.06 5.94 12.51
C THR A 125 0.48 5.53 11.16
N VAL A 126 -0.41 6.38 10.64
CA VAL A 126 -0.73 6.45 9.22
C VAL A 126 0.06 7.60 8.60
N ARG A 127 0.76 7.38 7.50
CA ARG A 127 1.46 8.45 6.76
C ARG A 127 0.92 8.61 5.36
N LEU A 128 0.99 9.83 4.85
CA LEU A 128 0.63 10.18 3.48
C LEU A 128 1.89 10.65 2.76
N TRP A 129 2.02 10.26 1.50
CA TRP A 129 3.22 10.51 0.70
C TRP A 129 2.82 11.08 -0.64
N ASP A 130 3.52 12.13 -1.07
CA ASP A 130 3.46 12.60 -2.44
C ASP A 130 4.38 11.71 -3.30
N THR A 131 3.82 11.10 -4.34
CA THR A 131 4.54 10.10 -5.14
C THR A 131 5.59 10.70 -6.06
N ALA A 132 5.43 11.98 -6.43
CA ALA A 132 6.35 12.68 -7.33
C ALA A 132 7.61 13.15 -6.59
N THR A 133 7.42 13.73 -5.41
CA THR A 133 8.49 14.28 -4.56
C THR A 133 9.05 13.25 -3.58
N GLN A 134 8.33 12.16 -3.34
CA GLN A 134 8.73 11.09 -2.42
C GLN A 134 8.81 11.57 -0.96
N GLN A 135 8.13 12.68 -0.67
CA GLN A 135 8.08 13.29 0.64
C GLN A 135 6.76 13.01 1.33
N GLN A 136 6.82 12.97 2.67
CA GLN A 136 5.61 12.91 3.47
C GLN A 136 4.82 14.22 3.34
N ILE A 137 3.50 14.11 3.23
CA ILE A 137 2.57 15.24 3.18
C ILE A 137 1.60 15.22 4.36
N GLY A 138 1.12 16.40 4.75
CA GLY A 138 0.21 16.55 5.89
C GLY A 138 0.93 16.49 7.25
N PRO A 139 0.20 16.22 8.35
CA PRO A 139 0.78 16.10 9.69
C PRO A 139 1.82 14.97 9.78
N ASN A 140 2.73 15.09 10.76
CA ASN A 140 3.71 14.05 11.08
C ASN A 140 3.05 12.81 11.68
N GLY A 141 2.39 12.00 10.84
CA GLY A 141 1.67 10.79 11.23
C GLY A 141 0.26 11.09 11.76
N LEU A 142 -0.74 10.39 11.24
CA LEU A 142 -2.08 10.34 11.83
C LEU A 142 -2.10 9.18 12.83
N GLN A 143 -2.34 9.48 14.10
CA GLN A 143 -2.07 8.55 15.19
C GLN A 143 -3.19 7.53 15.43
N HIS A 144 -2.79 6.29 15.70
CA HIS A 144 -3.55 5.26 16.40
C HIS A 144 -2.93 5.00 17.78
N ASP A 145 -3.68 4.35 18.68
CA ASP A 145 -3.18 3.92 20.00
C ASP A 145 -2.59 2.49 19.94
N GLY A 146 -2.29 2.00 18.74
CA GLY A 146 -1.82 0.66 18.43
C GLY A 146 -1.47 0.55 16.94
N TYR A 147 -1.01 -0.64 16.53
CA TYR A 147 -0.52 -0.89 15.18
C TYR A 147 -1.60 -0.58 14.14
N VAL A 148 -1.23 0.13 13.08
CA VAL A 148 -2.15 0.36 11.95
C VAL A 148 -2.02 -0.81 10.99
N THR A 149 -3.05 -1.65 10.94
CA THR A 149 -3.04 -2.92 10.20
C THR A 149 -3.66 -2.79 8.81
N SER A 150 -4.44 -1.74 8.54
CA SER A 150 -5.09 -1.53 7.24
C SER A 150 -5.26 -0.04 6.94
N VAL A 151 -5.08 0.34 5.67
CA VAL A 151 -5.41 1.65 5.12
C VAL A 151 -6.15 1.52 3.78
N ALA A 152 -7.05 2.44 3.49
CA ALA A 152 -7.75 2.53 2.21
C ALA A 152 -8.08 3.97 1.83
N ILE A 153 -7.84 4.35 0.57
CA ILE A 153 -8.17 5.68 0.04
C ILE A 153 -9.50 5.59 -0.70
N SER A 154 -10.40 6.56 -0.49
CA SER A 154 -11.67 6.63 -1.20
C SER A 154 -11.46 6.85 -2.71
N PRO A 155 -12.39 6.41 -3.58
CA PRO A 155 -12.24 6.55 -5.03
C PRO A 155 -12.10 8.00 -5.53
N ASP A 156 -12.67 8.96 -4.81
CA ASP A 156 -12.54 10.40 -5.07
C ASP A 156 -11.23 11.02 -4.52
N GLY A 157 -10.44 10.25 -3.77
CA GLY A 157 -9.18 10.69 -3.15
C GLY A 157 -9.36 11.70 -2.01
N CYS A 158 -10.58 11.92 -1.52
CA CYS A 158 -10.88 12.93 -0.52
C CYS A 158 -10.86 12.39 0.92
N HIS A 159 -10.91 11.06 1.09
CA HIS A 159 -10.95 10.40 2.39
C HIS A 159 -9.96 9.24 2.45
N LEU A 160 -9.47 9.01 3.67
CA LEU A 160 -8.64 7.87 4.04
C LEU A 160 -9.31 7.14 5.19
N ALA A 161 -9.47 5.83 5.09
CA ALA A 161 -9.83 4.98 6.20
C ALA A 161 -8.59 4.27 6.73
N SER A 162 -8.47 4.14 8.06
CA SER A 162 -7.45 3.31 8.69
C SER A 162 -8.05 2.46 9.82
N GLY A 163 -7.58 1.22 9.95
CA GLY A 163 -7.93 0.30 11.03
C GLY A 163 -6.67 -0.12 11.77
N GLY A 164 -6.77 -0.29 13.09
CA GLY A 164 -5.63 -0.67 13.92
C GLY A 164 -5.95 -1.71 14.98
N SER A 165 -4.90 -2.19 15.65
CA SER A 165 -4.99 -3.11 16.79
C SER A 165 -5.53 -2.43 18.06
N ASP A 166 -5.78 -1.12 18.00
CA ASP A 166 -6.51 -0.37 19.02
C ASP A 166 -8.03 -0.50 18.90
N GLU A 167 -8.50 -1.47 18.11
CA GLU A 167 -9.92 -1.81 17.89
C GLU A 167 -10.74 -0.66 17.29
N LYS A 168 -10.07 0.31 16.67
CA LYS A 168 -10.69 1.52 16.11
C LYS A 168 -10.50 1.59 14.60
N VAL A 169 -11.56 2.00 13.92
CA VAL A 169 -11.50 2.50 12.54
C VAL A 169 -11.58 4.02 12.57
N ARG A 170 -10.65 4.70 11.89
CA ARG A 170 -10.62 6.15 11.77
C ARG A 170 -10.80 6.55 10.30
N ILE A 171 -11.67 7.54 10.04
CA ILE A 171 -11.85 8.16 8.72
C ILE A 171 -11.28 9.57 8.72
N TRP A 172 -10.29 9.85 7.90
CA TRP A 172 -9.58 11.12 7.80
C TRP A 172 -10.01 11.89 6.55
N SER A 173 -10.35 13.18 6.69
CA SER A 173 -10.53 14.07 5.54
C SER A 173 -9.19 14.58 5.01
N LEU A 174 -8.98 14.47 3.69
CA LEU A 174 -7.75 14.88 3.01
C LEU A 174 -7.86 16.26 2.34
N GLN A 175 -9.05 16.86 2.29
CA GLN A 175 -9.29 18.15 1.60
C GLN A 175 -8.33 19.26 2.04
N HIS A 176 -8.07 19.37 3.35
CA HIS A 176 -7.17 20.41 3.89
C HIS A 176 -5.68 20.13 3.64
N ILE A 177 -5.30 18.87 3.45
CA ILE A 177 -3.91 18.49 3.18
C ILE A 177 -3.51 18.98 1.79
N PHE A 178 -4.41 18.86 0.81
CA PHE A 178 -4.18 19.32 -0.56
C PHE A 178 -4.48 20.81 -0.75
N ALA A 179 -5.38 21.42 0.02
CA ALA A 179 -5.65 22.86 -0.04
C ALA A 179 -4.46 23.71 0.46
N LYS A 180 -3.68 23.21 1.43
CA LYS A 180 -2.51 23.91 1.98
C LYS A 180 -1.39 24.12 0.95
N SER A 181 -1.42 23.41 -0.18
CA SER A 181 -0.45 23.56 -1.27
C SER A 181 -0.61 24.86 -2.08
N LEU A 182 -1.75 25.55 -2.00
CA LEU A 182 -2.07 26.64 -2.93
C LEU A 182 -2.07 28.05 -2.29
N ASP A 183 -2.41 28.18 -0.99
CA ASP A 183 -2.91 29.49 -0.52
C ASP A 183 -2.09 30.14 0.60
N GLY A 184 -1.07 29.48 1.16
CA GLY A 184 -0.18 30.07 2.18
C GLY A 184 -0.83 30.57 3.48
N ASN A 185 -2.15 30.47 3.62
CA ASN A 185 -2.91 31.05 4.72
C ASN A 185 -3.56 29.95 5.57
N THR A 186 -3.33 30.00 6.89
CA THR A 186 -3.59 28.90 7.82
C THR A 186 -4.90 29.06 8.57
N PRO A 187 -5.80 28.06 8.50
CA PRO A 187 -6.60 27.64 9.65
C PRO A 187 -5.98 26.37 10.24
N LYS A 188 -5.96 26.29 11.58
CA LYS A 188 -5.34 25.19 12.36
C LYS A 188 -5.78 23.80 11.88
N ASN A 189 -4.78 22.93 11.75
CA ASN A 189 -4.83 21.50 11.42
C ASN A 189 -5.98 20.76 12.15
N ALA A 190 -7.11 20.58 11.47
CA ALA A 190 -8.13 19.62 11.91
C ALA A 190 -8.25 18.54 10.84
N VAL A 191 -7.37 17.53 10.89
CA VAL A 191 -7.73 16.25 10.28
C VAL A 191 -8.82 15.68 11.17
N ARG A 192 -10.07 15.79 10.73
CA ARG A 192 -11.20 15.20 11.46
C ARG A 192 -11.13 13.70 11.26
N SER A 193 -10.92 12.96 12.34
CA SER A 193 -11.16 11.53 12.38
C SER A 193 -12.59 11.29 12.88
N ILE A 194 -13.36 10.49 12.14
CA ILE A 194 -14.53 9.83 12.73
C ILE A 194 -14.04 8.47 13.22
N CYS A 195 -14.13 8.24 14.52
CA CYS A 195 -13.80 6.96 15.14
C CYS A 195 -15.05 6.10 15.21
N LEU A 196 -15.07 4.98 14.50
CA LEU A 196 -16.08 3.94 14.69
C LEU A 196 -15.52 2.94 15.71
N GLN A 197 -16.25 2.70 16.81
CA GLN A 197 -15.90 1.71 17.83
C GLN A 197 -16.93 0.59 17.81
N TYR A 198 -16.46 -0.65 17.97
CA TYR A 198 -17.34 -1.77 18.25
C TYR A 198 -17.74 -1.72 19.73
N THR A 199 -19.01 -1.46 20.05
CA THR A 199 -19.52 -1.72 21.39
C THR A 199 -19.97 -3.17 21.44
N LYS A 200 -19.35 -4.01 22.29
CA LYS A 200 -19.90 -5.34 22.58
C LYS A 200 -21.31 -5.15 23.13
N LEU A 201 -22.31 -5.58 22.36
CA LEU A 201 -23.65 -5.80 22.88
C LEU A 201 -23.56 -7.09 23.71
N TYR A 202 -23.60 -6.95 25.04
CA TYR A 202 -23.78 -8.06 25.97
C TYR A 202 -25.26 -8.41 26.10
#